data_AF-A0A1Y3BAI1-F1
#
_entry.id   AF-A0A1Y3BAI1-F1
#
_cell.length_a   1.000
_cell.length_b   1.000
_cell.length_c   1.000
_cell.angle_alpha   90.00
_cell.angle_beta   90.00
_cell.angle_gamma   90.00
#
_symmetry.space_group_name_H-M   'P 1'
#
loop_
_entity.id
_entity.type
_entity.pdbx_description
1 polymer ?
#
loop_
_entity_poly.entity_id
_entity_poly.type
_entity_poly.pdbx_seq_one_letter_code
_entity_poly.pdbx_strand_id
1 'polypeptide(L)'
;MMWSCQKFQSSSSSTTKQQQRQQDDENHMLAIGFADGTIYLMKNYDEVFPTIIETSLINIKMEWSMNGKFLAIGGHRMMKTQFSMNNGQYLYQNIIKIYHHDGTLIRQCQLDFHHQPLSALTWACNDRRLFIACGQLLFVAWIIHGYV
;
A
#
# COMPACT_ATOMS: atom_id res chain seq x y z
N MET A 1 -1.72 5.30 -13.54
CA MET A 1 -2.72 4.29 -13.13
C MET A 1 -1.96 3.04 -12.73
N MET A 2 -2.36 2.39 -11.62
CA MET A 2 -1.77 1.14 -11.15
C MET A 2 -2.82 0.27 -10.46
N TRP A 3 -2.49 -1.00 -10.22
CA TRP A 3 -3.38 -1.92 -9.53
C TRP A 3 -2.59 -2.91 -8.68
N SER A 4 -3.24 -3.49 -7.68
CA SER A 4 -2.71 -4.58 -6.87
C SER A 4 -3.87 -5.50 -6.46
N CYS A 5 -3.67 -6.81 -6.54
CA CYS A 5 -4.62 -7.81 -6.04
C CYS A 5 -3.98 -8.60 -4.89
N GLN A 6 -4.82 -9.23 -4.06
CA GLN A 6 -4.35 -10.19 -3.06
C GLN A 6 -3.54 -11.33 -3.72
N LYS A 7 -2.47 -11.77 -3.05
CA LYS A 7 -1.62 -12.86 -3.51
C LYS A 7 -2.27 -14.20 -3.13
N PHE A 8 -2.39 -15.11 -4.09
CA PHE A 8 -2.90 -16.45 -3.82
C PHE A 8 -1.90 -17.27 -2.99
N GLN A 9 -2.36 -17.83 -1.87
CA GLN A 9 -1.61 -18.84 -1.14
C GLN A 9 -2.08 -20.22 -1.59
N SER A 10 -1.22 -20.96 -2.29
CA SER A 10 -1.48 -22.36 -2.60
C SER A 10 -1.39 -23.17 -1.31
N SER A 11 -2.53 -23.58 -0.76
CA SER A 11 -2.60 -24.46 0.41
C SER A 11 -2.13 -25.88 0.03
N SER A 12 -0.81 -26.10 -0.02
CA SER A 12 -0.24 -27.44 -0.10
C SER A 12 -0.28 -28.12 1.27
N SER A 13 -1.49 -28.36 1.78
CA SER A 13 -1.74 -29.24 2.93
C SER A 13 -3.11 -29.88 2.80
N SER A 14 -3.12 -31.20 2.71
CA SER A 14 -4.30 -32.07 2.63
C SER A 14 -5.29 -31.80 3.75
N THR A 15 -6.32 -30.99 3.52
CA THR A 15 -7.38 -30.79 4.52
C THR A 15 -8.76 -30.78 3.89
N THR A 16 -9.66 -31.49 4.58
CA THR A 16 -11.00 -31.95 4.24
C THR A 16 -11.88 -30.91 3.53
N LYS A 17 -12.67 -31.35 2.54
CA LYS A 17 -13.62 -30.59 1.68
C LYS A 17 -14.61 -29.64 2.39
N GLN A 18 -14.66 -29.63 3.73
CA GLN A 18 -15.48 -28.70 4.51
C GLN A 18 -14.74 -27.38 4.85
N GLN A 19 -13.40 -27.38 4.96
CA GLN A 19 -12.63 -26.14 5.14
C GLN A 19 -12.48 -25.33 3.85
N GLN A 20 -12.48 -26.00 2.68
CA GLN A 20 -12.46 -25.35 1.37
C GLN A 20 -13.64 -24.39 1.14
N ARG A 21 -14.85 -24.71 1.61
CA ARG A 21 -16.02 -23.85 1.43
C ARG A 21 -16.03 -22.57 2.26
N GLN A 22 -15.22 -22.49 3.34
CA GLN A 22 -15.00 -21.24 4.07
C GLN A 22 -13.84 -20.43 3.49
N GLN A 23 -12.99 -21.07 2.68
CA GLN A 23 -11.86 -20.45 1.99
C GLN A 23 -12.28 -19.86 0.63
N ASP A 24 -13.37 -20.34 0.04
CA ASP A 24 -13.97 -19.77 -1.18
C ASP A 24 -14.69 -18.43 -0.94
N ASP A 25 -14.86 -17.99 0.32
CA ASP A 25 -15.27 -16.63 0.70
C ASP A 25 -14.05 -15.72 0.93
N GLU A 26 -12.87 -16.11 0.44
CA GLU A 26 -11.70 -15.22 0.37
C GLU A 26 -12.02 -14.06 -0.57
N ASN A 27 -12.44 -12.93 0.01
CA ASN A 27 -12.62 -11.64 -0.65
C ASN A 27 -11.48 -11.37 -1.64
N HIS A 28 -11.74 -11.58 -2.93
CA HIS A 28 -10.79 -11.29 -4.00
C HIS A 28 -10.72 -9.79 -4.20
N MET A 29 -9.91 -9.14 -3.38
CA MET A 29 -9.87 -7.70 -3.35
C MET A 29 -8.85 -7.13 -4.34
N LEU A 30 -9.34 -6.26 -5.21
CA LEU A 30 -8.57 -5.50 -6.18
C LEU A 30 -8.49 -4.04 -5.71
N ALA A 31 -7.28 -3.52 -5.59
CA ALA A 31 -7.04 -2.09 -5.42
C ALA A 31 -6.68 -1.49 -6.78
N ILE A 32 -7.37 -0.42 -7.19
CA ILE A 32 -7.10 0.33 -8.42
C ILE A 32 -6.71 1.75 -8.04
N GLY A 33 -5.51 2.15 -8.40
CA GLY A 33 -4.92 3.45 -8.09
C GLY A 33 -4.91 4.37 -9.31
N PHE A 34 -5.51 5.55 -9.13
CA PHE A 34 -5.61 6.59 -10.14
C PHE A 34 -4.47 7.60 -10.02
N ALA A 35 -4.24 8.38 -11.07
CA ALA A 35 -3.11 9.32 -11.16
C ALA A 35 -3.23 10.51 -10.19
N ASP A 36 -4.46 10.83 -9.78
CA ASP A 36 -4.81 11.86 -8.80
C ASP A 36 -4.57 11.40 -7.34
N GLY A 37 -4.20 10.14 -7.13
CA GLY A 37 -4.00 9.56 -5.81
C GLY A 37 -5.27 8.98 -5.20
N THR A 38 -6.36 8.89 -5.95
CA THR A 38 -7.57 8.15 -5.54
C THR A 38 -7.33 6.65 -5.71
N ILE A 39 -7.86 5.84 -4.79
CA ILE A 39 -7.83 4.38 -4.87
C ILE A 39 -9.23 3.82 -4.72
N TYR A 40 -9.63 2.91 -5.61
CA TYR A 40 -10.85 2.13 -5.48
C TYR A 40 -10.50 0.74 -4.98
N LEU A 41 -11.10 0.33 -3.87
CA LEU A 41 -11.06 -1.04 -3.40
C LEU A 41 -12.34 -1.75 -3.86
N MET A 42 -12.14 -2.78 -4.67
CA MET A 42 -13.19 -3.65 -5.18
C MET A 42 -13.04 -5.02 -4.53
N LYS A 43 -14.08 -5.51 -3.87
CA LYS A 43 -14.13 -6.84 -3.24
C LYS A 43 -14.49 -7.94 -4.25
N ASN A 44 -15.23 -7.56 -5.30
CA ASN A 44 -15.80 -8.47 -6.28
C ASN A 44 -15.80 -7.80 -7.66
N TYR A 45 -15.86 -8.60 -8.73
CA TYR A 45 -15.90 -8.08 -10.10
C TYR A 45 -17.21 -7.34 -10.44
N ASP A 46 -18.32 -7.68 -9.77
CA ASP A 46 -19.64 -7.07 -9.95
C ASP A 46 -19.95 -5.95 -8.93
N GLU A 47 -18.97 -5.53 -8.12
CA GLU A 47 -19.23 -4.51 -7.10
C GLU A 47 -19.50 -3.14 -7.73
N VAL A 48 -20.70 -2.62 -7.50
CA VAL A 48 -21.15 -1.33 -8.04
C VAL A 48 -20.63 -0.15 -7.20
N PHE A 49 -20.36 -0.36 -5.91
CA PHE A 49 -19.97 0.67 -4.95
C PHE A 49 -18.64 0.33 -4.28
N PRO A 50 -17.50 0.59 -4.95
CA PRO A 50 -16.20 0.33 -4.35
C PRO A 50 -15.95 1.23 -3.14
N THR A 51 -15.14 0.77 -2.18
CA THR A 51 -14.62 1.68 -1.14
C THR A 51 -13.60 2.62 -1.77
N ILE A 52 -13.82 3.93 -1.62
CA ILE A 52 -12.94 4.97 -2.17
C ILE A 52 -11.99 5.47 -1.08
N ILE A 53 -10.69 5.48 -1.38
CA ILE A 53 -9.64 6.04 -0.54
C ILE A 53 -9.00 7.23 -1.26
N GLU A 54 -9.10 8.40 -0.64
CA GLU A 54 -8.36 9.59 -1.08
C GLU A 54 -7.01 9.67 -0.35
N THR A 55 -5.93 9.32 -1.05
CA THR A 55 -4.63 9.24 -0.39
C THR A 55 -4.04 10.60 -0.10
N SER A 56 -4.40 11.65 -0.86
CA SER A 56 -3.75 12.97 -0.89
C SER A 56 -2.24 12.92 -1.22
N LEU A 57 -1.82 11.87 -1.93
CA LEU A 57 -0.43 11.62 -2.34
C LEU A 57 -0.32 11.61 -3.86
N ILE A 58 0.85 12.00 -4.34
CA ILE A 58 1.22 12.00 -5.76
C ILE A 58 2.10 10.77 -6.04
N ASN A 59 1.97 10.24 -7.27
CA ASN A 59 2.74 9.11 -7.80
C ASN A 59 2.72 7.90 -6.85
N ILE A 60 1.52 7.51 -6.45
CA ILE A 60 1.33 6.41 -5.50
C ILE A 60 1.94 5.10 -6.02
N LYS A 61 2.44 4.32 -5.08
CA LYS A 61 2.79 2.91 -5.15
C LYS A 61 1.91 2.18 -4.17
N MET A 62 1.47 0.97 -4.49
CA MET A 62 0.65 0.19 -3.56
C MET A 62 0.86 -1.31 -3.75
N GLU A 63 0.77 -2.04 -2.65
CA GLU A 63 0.88 -3.49 -2.65
C GLU A 63 0.05 -4.09 -1.50
N TRP A 64 -0.76 -5.09 -1.82
CA TRP A 64 -1.40 -5.95 -0.81
C TRP A 64 -0.37 -6.81 -0.09
N SER A 65 -0.56 -6.95 1.22
CA SER A 65 0.14 -7.93 2.04
C SER A 65 -0.15 -9.35 1.56
N MET A 66 0.75 -10.29 1.85
CA MET A 66 0.62 -11.69 1.48
C MET A 66 -0.64 -12.34 2.05
N ASN A 67 -1.08 -11.92 3.23
CA ASN A 67 -2.32 -12.39 3.86
C ASN A 67 -3.59 -11.62 3.41
N GLY A 68 -3.47 -10.62 2.52
CA GLY A 68 -4.59 -9.82 2.02
C GLY A 68 -5.22 -8.84 3.02
N LYS A 69 -4.77 -8.82 4.29
CA LYS A 69 -5.38 -8.00 5.34
C LYS A 69 -5.01 -6.51 5.25
N PHE A 70 -3.85 -6.21 4.68
CA PHE A 70 -3.30 -4.85 4.67
C PHE A 70 -2.90 -4.41 3.27
N LEU A 71 -3.22 -3.17 2.94
CA LEU A 71 -2.73 -2.48 1.76
C LEU A 71 -1.68 -1.45 2.20
N ALA A 72 -0.44 -1.63 1.75
CA ALA A 72 0.56 -0.58 1.88
C ALA A 72 0.43 0.37 0.68
N ILE A 73 0.36 1.67 0.94
CA ILE A 73 0.35 2.74 -0.05
C ILE A 73 1.49 3.70 0.29
N GLY A 74 2.33 3.98 -0.69
CA GLY A 74 3.43 4.93 -0.56
C GLY A 74 3.36 5.96 -1.66
N GLY A 75 3.72 7.20 -1.37
CA GLY A 75 3.75 8.28 -2.35
C GLY A 75 4.40 9.51 -1.74
N HIS A 76 4.17 10.67 -2.33
CA HIS A 76 4.75 11.90 -1.81
C HIS A 76 3.82 13.10 -1.96
N ARG A 77 4.10 14.15 -1.18
CA ARG A 77 3.58 15.50 -1.42
C ARG A 77 4.73 16.41 -1.84
N MET A 78 4.42 17.40 -2.68
CA MET A 78 5.38 18.42 -3.09
C MET A 78 5.46 19.51 -2.03
N MET A 79 6.67 19.77 -1.53
CA MET A 79 6.96 20.90 -0.64
C MET A 79 7.74 21.95 -1.42
N LYS A 80 7.26 23.20 -1.41
CA LYS A 80 8.00 24.35 -1.94
C LYS A 80 8.95 24.86 -0.87
N THR A 81 10.23 24.91 -1.18
CA THR A 81 11.24 25.44 -0.26
C THR A 81 11.20 26.97 -0.30
N GLN A 82 10.81 27.62 0.81
CA GLN A 82 10.71 29.08 0.90
C GLN A 82 12.08 29.81 0.80
N PHE A 83 13.19 29.08 0.92
CA PHE A 83 14.55 29.64 1.02
C PHE A 83 15.41 29.55 -0.25
N SER A 84 14.93 29.02 -1.36
CA SER A 84 15.76 28.94 -2.57
C SER A 84 15.75 30.26 -3.33
N MET A 85 16.67 31.18 -2.95
CA MET A 85 16.89 32.44 -3.68
C MET A 85 17.43 32.22 -5.10
N ASN A 86 17.82 31.00 -5.49
CA ASN A 86 18.24 30.66 -6.85
C ASN A 86 17.85 29.20 -7.17
N ASN A 87 16.89 29.03 -8.08
CA ASN A 87 16.32 27.77 -8.56
C ASN A 87 15.45 27.02 -7.52
N GLY A 88 14.13 27.20 -7.61
CA GLY A 88 13.13 26.56 -6.76
C GLY A 88 13.18 25.03 -6.80
N GLN A 89 14.02 24.45 -5.95
CA GLN A 89 14.06 23.00 -5.76
C GLN A 89 12.82 22.56 -5.00
N TYR A 90 12.12 21.56 -5.55
CA TYR A 90 11.03 20.88 -4.88
C TYR A 90 11.59 19.82 -3.93
N LEU A 91 11.07 19.80 -2.71
CA LEU A 91 11.31 18.72 -1.76
C LEU A 91 10.11 17.78 -1.74
N TYR A 92 10.37 16.51 -1.48
CA TYR A 92 9.38 15.44 -1.49
C TYR A 92 9.06 15.03 -0.06
N GLN A 93 7.84 15.25 0.40
CA GLN A 93 7.37 14.67 1.66
C GLN A 93 6.92 13.24 1.38
N ASN A 94 7.83 12.28 1.49
CA ASN A 94 7.56 10.86 1.26
C ASN A 94 6.74 10.28 2.41
N ILE A 95 5.58 9.72 2.09
CA ILE A 95 4.60 9.23 3.07
C ILE A 95 4.22 7.79 2.70
N ILE A 96 4.17 6.94 3.72
CA ILE A 96 3.64 5.58 3.67
C ILE A 96 2.40 5.53 4.54
N LYS A 97 1.35 4.90 4.04
CA LYS A 97 0.08 4.65 4.70
C LYS A 97 -0.22 3.17 4.63
N ILE A 98 -0.66 2.59 5.76
CA ILE A 98 -1.12 1.22 5.84
C ILE A 98 -2.62 1.26 6.08
N TYR A 99 -3.37 0.68 5.15
CA TYR A 99 -4.81 0.54 5.24
C TYR A 99 -5.18 -0.91 5.51
N HIS A 100 -6.27 -1.11 6.23
CA HIS A 100 -6.91 -2.41 6.34
C HIS A 100 -7.70 -2.73 5.07
N HIS A 101 -8.06 -4.00 4.88
CA HIS A 101 -8.80 -4.46 3.71
C HIS A 101 -10.16 -3.77 3.52
N ASP A 102 -10.76 -3.23 4.58
CA ASP A 102 -12.01 -2.47 4.49
C ASP A 102 -11.82 -1.00 4.05
N GLY A 103 -10.58 -0.56 3.88
CA GLY A 103 -10.23 0.82 3.53
C GLY A 103 -9.96 1.74 4.73
N THR A 104 -9.96 1.23 5.95
CA THR A 104 -9.63 2.00 7.16
C THR A 104 -8.13 2.27 7.24
N LEU A 105 -7.73 3.53 7.47
CA LEU A 105 -6.32 3.87 7.69
C LEU A 105 -5.87 3.39 9.08
N ILE A 106 -4.87 2.51 9.12
CA ILE A 106 -4.33 1.93 10.37
C ILE A 106 -3.11 2.70 10.85
N ARG A 107 -2.20 3.04 9.94
CA ARG A 107 -0.96 3.75 10.25
C ARG A 107 -0.52 4.65 9.12
N GLN A 108 0.20 5.71 9.47
CA GLN A 108 0.90 6.59 8.54
C GLN A 108 2.30 6.89 9.08
N CYS A 109 3.29 6.92 8.20
CA CYS A 109 4.66 7.30 8.51
C CYS A 109 5.21 8.21 7.41
N GLN A 110 5.98 9.22 7.80
CA GLN A 110 6.76 10.04 6.87
C GLN A 110 8.21 9.55 6.90
N LEU A 111 8.85 9.45 5.73
CA LEU A 111 10.28 9.16 5.65
C LEU A 111 11.10 10.45 5.82
N ASP A 112 12.19 10.36 6.56
CA ASP A 112 13.16 11.43 6.74
C ASP A 112 14.14 11.51 5.55
N PHE A 113 13.58 11.60 4.34
CA PHE A 113 14.33 11.77 3.12
C PHE A 113 13.48 12.51 2.08
N HIS A 114 13.92 13.71 1.71
CA HIS A 114 13.11 14.65 0.91
C HIS A 114 13.69 15.00 -0.45
N HIS A 115 14.85 14.45 -0.82
CA HIS A 115 15.54 14.82 -2.05
C HIS A 115 15.05 14.05 -3.29
N GLN A 116 14.50 12.85 -3.11
CA GLN A 116 13.92 12.06 -4.20
C GLN A 116 12.59 11.45 -3.74
N PRO A 117 11.63 11.29 -4.66
CA PRO A 117 10.35 10.69 -4.34
C PRO A 117 10.47 9.19 -4.07
N LEU A 118 9.52 8.68 -3.29
CA LEU A 118 9.23 7.25 -3.18
C LEU A 118 8.94 6.71 -4.57
N SER A 119 9.67 5.67 -4.93
CA SER A 119 9.72 5.09 -6.28
C SER A 119 9.19 3.66 -6.33
N ALA A 120 9.35 2.90 -5.24
CA ALA A 120 8.81 1.55 -5.09
C ALA A 120 8.56 1.22 -3.61
N LEU A 121 7.65 0.27 -3.37
CA LEU A 121 7.46 -0.36 -2.07
C LEU A 121 7.09 -1.82 -2.26
N THR A 122 7.48 -2.69 -1.33
CA THR A 122 7.03 -4.09 -1.33
C THR A 122 7.05 -4.75 0.04
N TRP A 123 6.11 -5.68 0.25
CA TRP A 123 6.05 -6.49 1.46
C TRP A 123 7.09 -7.62 1.41
N ALA A 124 7.66 -7.94 2.57
CA ALA A 124 8.62 -9.01 2.71
C ALA A 124 8.50 -9.73 4.06
N CYS A 125 9.17 -10.89 4.16
CA CYS A 125 9.27 -11.67 5.40
C CYS A 125 7.89 -12.01 6.01
N ASN A 126 6.95 -12.47 5.19
CA ASN A 126 5.58 -12.81 5.59
C ASN A 126 4.88 -11.64 6.29
N ASP A 127 4.81 -10.49 5.60
CA ASP A 127 4.16 -9.26 6.05
C ASP A 127 4.79 -8.59 7.28
N ARG A 128 5.95 -9.05 7.74
CA ARG A 128 6.67 -8.47 8.90
C ARG A 128 7.59 -7.32 8.52
N ARG A 129 7.87 -7.14 7.24
CA ARG A 129 8.70 -6.05 6.74
C ARG A 129 8.06 -5.39 5.54
N LEU A 130 8.26 -4.09 5.44
CA LEU A 130 7.97 -3.32 4.24
C LEU A 130 9.28 -2.66 3.77
N PHE A 131 9.69 -2.97 2.55
CA PHE A 131 10.81 -2.33 1.89
C PHE A 131 10.32 -1.16 1.08
N ILE A 132 11.00 -0.02 1.17
CA ILE A 132 10.64 1.21 0.46
C ILE A 132 11.86 1.80 -0.22
N ALA A 133 11.76 2.11 -1.50
CA ALA A 133 12.85 2.72 -2.26
C ALA A 133 12.53 4.18 -2.58
N CYS A 134 13.46 5.09 -2.25
CA CYS A 134 13.43 6.49 -2.67
C CYS A 134 14.72 6.78 -3.46
N GLY A 135 14.63 6.67 -4.78
CA GLY A 135 15.79 6.72 -5.67
C GLY A 135 16.86 5.69 -5.31
N GLN A 136 18.02 6.12 -4.79
CA GLN A 136 19.12 5.22 -4.43
C GLN A 136 19.05 4.67 -3.00
N LEU A 137 18.17 5.22 -2.15
CA LEU A 137 18.04 4.79 -0.77
C LEU A 137 16.97 3.73 -0.59
N LEU A 138 17.27 2.75 0.25
CA LEU A 138 16.36 1.69 0.67
C LEU A 138 16.05 1.83 2.17
N PHE A 139 14.77 1.95 2.50
CA PHE A 139 14.24 1.98 3.85
C PHE A 139 13.56 0.65 4.18
N VAL A 140 13.62 0.27 5.45
CA VAL A 140 12.96 -0.93 5.97
C VAL A 140 12.08 -0.54 7.14
N ALA A 141 10.78 -0.75 7.02
CA ALA A 141 9.85 -0.64 8.13
C ALA A 141 9.59 -2.02 8.72
N TRP A 142 9.64 -2.12 10.05
CA TRP A 142 9.29 -3.31 10.80
C TRP A 142 7.81 -3.27 11.15
N ILE A 143 7.10 -4.36 10.87
CA ILE A 143 5.67 -4.47 11.09
C ILE A 143 5.42 -5.45 12.23
N ILE A 144 4.96 -4.89 13.36
CA ILE A 144 4.64 -5.65 14.56
C ILE A 144 3.13 -5.84 14.59
N HIS A 145 2.70 -7.09 14.49
CA HIS A 145 1.30 -7.45 14.65
C HIS A 145 1.01 -7.58 16.14
N GLY A 146 0.14 -6.73 16.68
CA GLY A 146 -0.37 -6.94 18.04
C GLY A 146 -1.22 -8.20 18.06
N TYR A 147 -0.95 -9.11 19.00
CA TYR A 147 -1.94 -10.11 19.38
C TYR A 147 -3.00 -9.38 20.20
N VAL A 148 -4.20 -9.21 19.63
CA VAL A 148 -5.40 -8.84 20.39
C VAL A 148 -6.11 -10.12 20.77
#